data_AF-A0A1D6IKN7-F1
#
_entry.id   AF-A0A1D6IKN7-F1
#
_cell.length_a   1.000
_cell.length_b   1.000
_cell.length_c   1.000
_cell.angle_alpha   90.00
_cell.angle_beta   90.00
_cell.angle_gamma   90.00
#
_symmetry.space_group_name_H-M   'P 1'
#
loop_
_entity.id
_entity.type
_entity.pdbx_description
1 polymer ?
#
loop_
_entity_poly.entity_id
_entity_poly.type
_entity_poly.pdbx_seq_one_letter_code
_entity_poly.pdbx_strand_id
1 'polypeptide(L)'
;MDDLMAQGMRYANQALLSGCSAGGVSTILHCDEFHGLFPSNTRVKCLADAGMFLDTVDVSGRREMRSFFNGIVRLQGSGRSLPRSCTSHMDKTSCFFPQNVLPTIRTPTFVLNTAYDVWQLQQSVAPRTADPQGLWSKCRTNHAFCNSNQLQFLQGFRNQMLDAVRGFSASRQNGLFINSCFAHCQSERQDTWYANNSPRLGNKKIADAVGDWFFERGNAKYTDCPYPCDGTCHHLVFRGDH
;
A
#
# COMPACT_ATOMS: atom_id res chain seq x y z
N MET A 1 -18.57 -6.11 -11.94
CA MET A 1 -17.91 -7.41 -12.22
C MET A 1 -18.74 -8.26 -13.16
N ASP A 2 -20.05 -8.41 -12.92
CA ASP A 2 -20.96 -9.20 -13.75
C ASP A 2 -20.89 -8.89 -15.25
N ASP A 3 -20.80 -7.60 -15.62
CA ASP A 3 -20.66 -7.19 -17.02
C ASP A 3 -19.38 -7.74 -17.68
N LEU A 4 -18.22 -7.60 -17.02
CA LEU A 4 -16.95 -8.14 -17.52
C LEU A 4 -16.98 -9.68 -17.57
N MET A 5 -17.59 -10.30 -16.56
CA MET A 5 -17.79 -11.75 -16.53
C MET A 5 -18.65 -12.22 -17.71
N ALA A 6 -19.69 -11.48 -18.07
CA ALA A 6 -20.53 -11.75 -19.24
C ALA A 6 -19.78 -11.52 -20.57
N GLN A 7 -18.88 -10.54 -20.62
CA GLN A 7 -18.06 -10.25 -21.80
C GLN A 7 -16.84 -11.17 -21.98
N GLY A 8 -16.72 -12.23 -21.18
CA GLY A 8 -15.73 -13.29 -21.38
C GLY A 8 -14.69 -13.42 -20.27
N MET A 9 -14.65 -12.53 -19.29
CA MET A 9 -13.72 -12.63 -18.15
C MET A 9 -13.91 -13.95 -17.38
N ARG A 10 -15.13 -14.51 -17.35
CA ARG A 10 -15.41 -15.82 -16.73
C ARG A 10 -14.59 -16.99 -17.28
N TYR A 11 -14.06 -16.85 -18.50
CA TYR A 11 -13.27 -17.88 -19.19
C TYR A 11 -11.76 -17.59 -19.13
N ALA A 12 -11.33 -16.56 -18.41
CA ALA A 12 -9.92 -16.21 -18.30
C ALA A 12 -9.13 -17.33 -17.61
N ASN A 13 -7.97 -17.69 -18.17
CA ASN A 13 -7.02 -18.59 -17.52
C ASN A 13 -6.24 -17.89 -16.39
N GLN A 14 -6.14 -16.57 -16.46
CA GLN A 14 -5.41 -15.74 -15.53
C GLN A 14 -6.19 -14.45 -15.28
N ALA A 15 -6.30 -14.05 -14.02
CA ALA A 15 -6.90 -12.78 -13.62
C ALA A 15 -6.04 -12.10 -12.55
N LEU A 16 -5.84 -10.80 -12.70
CA LEU A 16 -5.13 -9.96 -11.73
C LEU A 16 -6.06 -8.82 -11.33
N LEU A 17 -6.39 -8.73 -10.05
CA LEU A 17 -7.01 -7.53 -9.48
C LEU A 17 -5.90 -6.59 -9.04
N SER A 18 -5.87 -5.37 -9.56
CA SER A 18 -4.94 -4.35 -9.07
C SER A 18 -5.63 -3.01 -8.86
N GLY A 19 -5.00 -2.19 -8.03
CA GLY A 19 -5.37 -0.79 -7.85
C GLY A 19 -4.35 -0.05 -7.03
N CYS A 20 -4.31 1.27 -7.20
CA CYS A 20 -3.51 2.15 -6.37
C CYS A 20 -4.34 2.84 -5.27
N SER A 21 -3.72 3.16 -4.13
CA SER A 21 -4.26 4.07 -3.11
C SER A 21 -5.53 3.49 -2.50
N ALA A 22 -6.66 4.20 -2.58
CA ALA A 22 -7.98 3.64 -2.25
C ALA A 22 -8.28 2.34 -3.02
N GLY A 23 -7.87 2.24 -4.28
CA GLY A 23 -7.97 1.01 -5.07
C GLY A 23 -7.03 -0.10 -4.57
N GLY A 24 -5.87 0.26 -4.01
CA GLY A 24 -4.94 -0.68 -3.36
C GLY A 24 -5.53 -1.24 -2.06
N VAL A 25 -6.13 -0.38 -1.23
CA VAL A 25 -6.92 -0.80 -0.06
C VAL A 25 -8.04 -1.73 -0.50
N SER A 26 -8.84 -1.33 -1.50
CA SER A 26 -9.93 -2.14 -2.03
C SER A 26 -9.45 -3.49 -2.55
N THR A 27 -8.28 -3.54 -3.20
CA THR A 27 -7.67 -4.78 -3.68
C THR A 27 -7.38 -5.73 -2.53
N ILE A 28 -6.82 -5.24 -1.41
CA ILE A 28 -6.57 -6.04 -0.21
C ILE A 28 -7.89 -6.53 0.40
N LEU A 29 -8.88 -5.66 0.51
CA LEU A 29 -10.17 -5.98 1.14
C LEU A 29 -11.00 -6.99 0.32
N HIS A 30 -10.89 -6.97 -1.01
CA HIS A 30 -11.76 -7.75 -1.90
C HIS A 30 -11.02 -8.85 -2.68
N CYS A 31 -9.74 -9.12 -2.39
CA CYS A 31 -8.95 -10.09 -3.16
C CYS A 31 -9.57 -11.50 -3.16
N ASP A 32 -9.97 -12.00 -2.00
CA ASP A 32 -10.58 -13.33 -1.88
C ASP A 32 -11.98 -13.40 -2.51
N GLU A 33 -12.75 -12.31 -2.44
CA GLU A 33 -14.05 -12.19 -3.12
C GLU A 33 -13.88 -12.23 -4.64
N PHE A 34 -12.90 -11.47 -5.16
CA PHE A 34 -12.56 -11.45 -6.58
C PHE A 34 -12.13 -12.84 -7.08
N HIS A 35 -11.29 -13.55 -6.32
CA HIS A 35 -10.92 -14.92 -6.64
C HIS A 35 -12.13 -15.86 -6.67
N GLY A 36 -13.08 -15.69 -5.75
CA GLY A 36 -14.32 -16.47 -5.70
C GLY A 36 -15.24 -16.32 -6.93
N LEU A 37 -15.01 -15.33 -7.79
CA LEU A 37 -15.75 -15.16 -9.05
C LEU A 37 -15.31 -16.16 -10.13
N PHE A 38 -14.13 -16.78 -10.00
CA PHE A 38 -13.53 -17.61 -11.03
C PHE A 38 -13.58 -19.10 -10.66
N PRO A 39 -13.56 -20.00 -11.67
CA PRO A 39 -13.35 -21.43 -11.44
C PRO A 39 -11.98 -21.71 -10.80
N SER A 40 -11.85 -22.84 -10.11
CA SER A 40 -10.65 -23.22 -9.35
C SER A 40 -9.38 -23.43 -10.20
N ASN A 41 -9.51 -23.58 -11.52
CA ASN A 41 -8.37 -23.72 -12.44
C ASN A 41 -7.87 -22.37 -12.99
N THR A 42 -8.56 -21.25 -12.70
CA THR A 42 -8.07 -19.91 -13.06
C THR A 42 -7.01 -19.46 -12.08
N ARG A 43 -5.86 -18.99 -12.59
CA ARG A 43 -4.85 -18.33 -11.75
C ARG A 43 -5.33 -16.93 -11.40
N VAL A 44 -5.82 -16.75 -10.18
CA VAL A 44 -6.18 -15.43 -9.66
C VAL A 44 -5.14 -14.94 -8.66
N LYS A 45 -4.68 -13.70 -8.83
CA LYS A 45 -3.77 -13.01 -7.91
C LYS A 45 -4.19 -11.55 -7.74
N CYS A 46 -3.64 -10.87 -6.75
CA CYS A 46 -3.93 -9.45 -6.48
C CYS A 46 -2.67 -8.60 -6.30
N LEU A 47 -2.64 -7.39 -6.86
CA LEU A 47 -1.58 -6.40 -6.70
C LEU A 47 -2.12 -5.14 -6.04
N ALA A 48 -1.76 -4.91 -4.78
CA ALA A 48 -2.11 -3.70 -4.06
C ALA A 48 -0.93 -2.72 -4.10
N ASP A 49 -1.10 -1.60 -4.79
CA ASP A 49 -0.12 -0.51 -4.87
C ASP A 49 -0.52 0.66 -3.96
N ALA A 50 0.40 1.15 -3.14
CA ALA A 50 0.21 2.27 -2.23
C ALA A 50 -1.06 2.15 -1.35
N GLY A 51 -1.47 0.91 -1.08
CA GLY A 51 -2.70 0.58 -0.38
C GLY A 51 -2.48 0.33 1.11
N MET A 52 -1.23 0.21 1.59
CA MET A 52 -0.91 -0.13 2.97
C MET A 52 -0.94 1.07 3.91
N PHE A 53 -2.11 1.68 4.07
CA PHE A 53 -2.29 2.72 5.09
C PHE A 53 -2.29 2.13 6.49
N LEU A 54 -1.43 2.67 7.37
CA LEU A 54 -1.33 2.21 8.76
C LEU A 54 -2.24 2.99 9.72
N ASP A 55 -2.75 2.30 10.75
CA ASP A 55 -3.33 2.93 11.92
C ASP A 55 -2.17 3.32 12.86
N THR A 56 -1.52 4.42 12.55
CA THR A 56 -0.38 4.97 13.30
C THR A 56 -0.75 6.26 14.01
N VAL A 57 0.10 6.68 14.96
CA VAL A 57 -0.02 8.00 15.57
C VAL A 57 0.64 9.06 14.69
N ASP A 58 0.01 10.22 14.63
CA ASP A 58 0.52 11.40 13.96
C ASP A 58 1.55 12.14 14.83
N VAL A 59 2.09 13.23 14.30
CA VAL A 59 3.10 14.08 14.97
C VAL A 59 2.57 14.81 16.22
N SER A 60 1.25 14.79 16.45
CA SER A 60 0.58 15.32 17.64
C SER A 60 0.13 14.22 18.63
N GLY A 61 0.40 12.95 18.32
CA GLY A 61 0.03 11.79 19.13
C GLY A 61 -1.40 11.28 18.92
N ARG A 62 -2.11 11.72 17.87
CA ARG A 62 -3.48 11.31 17.55
C ARG A 62 -3.51 10.28 16.42
N ARG A 63 -4.64 9.61 16.21
CA ARG A 63 -4.84 8.61 15.14
C ARG A 63 -5.71 9.17 14.02
N GLU A 64 -5.21 10.15 13.30
CA GLU A 64 -5.99 10.86 12.26
C GLU A 64 -6.49 9.92 11.16
N MET A 65 -5.67 8.94 10.74
CA MET A 65 -6.10 7.96 9.74
C MET A 65 -7.28 7.11 10.23
N ARG A 66 -7.31 6.79 11.53
CA ARG A 66 -8.41 6.02 12.13
C ARG A 66 -9.68 6.85 12.15
N SER A 67 -9.59 8.12 12.49
CA SER A 67 -10.72 9.06 12.41
C SER A 67 -11.27 9.14 10.99
N PHE A 68 -10.39 9.26 10.00
CA PHE A 68 -10.73 9.31 8.58
C PHE A 68 -11.46 8.03 8.12
N PHE A 69 -10.86 6.85 8.36
CA PHE A 69 -11.47 5.56 8.00
C PHE A 69 -12.77 5.28 8.76
N ASN A 70 -12.86 5.67 10.04
CA ASN A 70 -14.12 5.59 10.78
C ASN A 70 -15.22 6.43 10.12
N GLY A 71 -14.87 7.62 9.65
CA GLY A 71 -15.76 8.47 8.86
C GLY A 71 -16.28 7.76 7.62
N ILE A 72 -15.39 7.14 6.83
CA ILE A 72 -15.76 6.37 5.64
C ILE A 72 -16.71 5.22 6.01
N VAL A 73 -16.33 4.38 6.98
CA VAL A 73 -17.11 3.21 7.40
C VAL A 73 -18.51 3.60 7.85
N ARG A 74 -18.64 4.69 8.61
CA ARG A 74 -19.94 5.16 9.12
C ARG A 74 -20.77 5.83 8.03
N LEU A 75 -20.18 6.72 7.23
CA LEU A 75 -20.91 7.51 6.25
C LEU A 75 -21.33 6.67 5.04
N GLN A 76 -20.44 5.82 4.53
CA GLN A 76 -20.68 5.01 3.33
C GLN A 76 -21.29 3.64 3.66
N GLY A 77 -21.39 3.26 4.93
CA GLY A 77 -21.84 1.93 5.34
C GLY A 77 -20.94 0.80 4.83
N SER A 78 -19.69 1.10 4.46
CA SER A 78 -18.75 0.17 3.80
C SER A 78 -18.39 -1.04 4.67
N GLY A 79 -18.67 -0.98 5.97
CA GLY A 79 -18.48 -2.11 6.87
C GLY A 79 -19.31 -3.36 6.52
N ARG A 80 -20.29 -3.28 5.61
CA ARG A 80 -21.01 -4.46 5.07
C ARG A 80 -20.20 -5.21 4.01
N SER A 81 -19.24 -4.54 3.39
CA SER A 81 -18.40 -5.05 2.31
C SER A 81 -17.02 -5.50 2.80
N LEU A 82 -16.76 -5.44 4.12
CA LEU A 82 -15.48 -5.84 4.69
C LEU A 82 -15.38 -7.37 4.89
N PRO A 83 -14.16 -7.94 4.85
CA PRO A 83 -13.94 -9.37 5.06
C PRO A 83 -14.50 -9.87 6.39
N ARG A 84 -15.35 -10.90 6.31
CA ARG A 84 -15.87 -11.58 7.51
C ARG A 84 -14.78 -12.17 8.38
N SER A 85 -13.66 -12.60 7.77
CA SER A 85 -12.47 -13.10 8.48
C SER A 85 -11.90 -12.09 9.48
N CYS A 86 -12.08 -10.80 9.23
CA CYS A 86 -11.67 -9.75 10.16
C CYS A 86 -12.85 -9.30 11.05
N THR A 87 -14.02 -9.01 10.47
CA THR A 87 -15.14 -8.41 11.22
C THR A 87 -15.76 -9.35 12.25
N SER A 88 -15.45 -10.65 12.22
CA SER A 88 -15.86 -11.59 13.26
C SER A 88 -15.14 -11.38 14.60
N HIS A 89 -14.00 -10.68 14.60
CA HIS A 89 -13.16 -10.51 15.81
C HIS A 89 -12.72 -9.06 16.06
N MET A 90 -12.83 -8.16 15.08
CA MET A 90 -12.47 -6.75 15.20
C MET A 90 -13.61 -5.82 14.74
N ASP A 91 -13.57 -4.56 15.18
CA ASP A 91 -14.52 -3.55 14.72
C ASP A 91 -14.31 -3.21 13.23
N LYS A 92 -15.35 -2.71 12.58
CA LYS A 92 -15.35 -2.41 11.14
C LYS A 92 -14.29 -1.38 10.74
N THR A 93 -14.00 -0.40 11.58
CA THR A 93 -12.94 0.59 11.29
C THR A 93 -11.58 -0.09 11.31
N SER A 94 -11.32 -0.93 12.31
CA SER A 94 -10.10 -1.74 12.35
C SER A 94 -9.98 -2.66 11.13
N CYS A 95 -11.07 -3.25 10.65
CA CYS A 95 -11.06 -4.09 9.44
C CYS A 95 -10.96 -3.33 8.12
N PHE A 96 -11.13 -2.01 8.12
CA PHE A 96 -10.85 -1.18 6.95
C PHE A 96 -9.34 -0.97 6.77
N PHE A 97 -8.56 -1.16 7.84
CA PHE A 97 -7.11 -1.06 7.79
C PHE A 97 -6.46 -2.34 7.23
N PRO A 98 -5.69 -2.24 6.14
CA PRO A 98 -5.03 -3.36 5.49
C PRO A 98 -4.17 -4.24 6.42
N GLN A 99 -3.48 -3.65 7.41
CA GLN A 99 -2.62 -4.44 8.31
C GLN A 99 -3.40 -5.49 9.12
N ASN A 100 -4.71 -5.31 9.32
CA ASN A 100 -5.55 -6.25 10.04
C ASN A 100 -6.18 -7.32 9.12
N VAL A 101 -6.17 -7.09 7.81
CA VAL A 101 -6.78 -8.00 6.81
C VAL A 101 -5.72 -8.88 6.15
N LEU A 102 -4.55 -8.32 5.84
CA LEU A 102 -3.44 -9.02 5.18
C LEU A 102 -3.12 -10.42 5.76
N PRO A 103 -3.08 -10.63 7.09
CA PRO A 103 -2.78 -11.96 7.65
C PRO A 103 -3.83 -13.02 7.35
N THR A 104 -5.05 -12.62 6.94
CA THR A 104 -6.19 -13.52 6.71
C THR A 104 -6.48 -13.79 5.24
N ILE A 105 -5.86 -13.04 4.32
CA ILE A 105 -6.06 -13.22 2.88
C ILE A 105 -5.50 -14.57 2.44
N ARG A 106 -6.29 -15.32 1.70
CA ARG A 106 -5.91 -16.65 1.19
C ARG A 106 -5.33 -16.58 -0.21
N THR A 107 -5.82 -15.66 -1.02
CA THR A 107 -5.42 -15.49 -2.42
C THR A 107 -4.03 -14.85 -2.50
N PRO A 108 -3.11 -15.40 -3.33
CA PRO A 108 -1.78 -14.83 -3.48
C PRO A 108 -1.84 -13.34 -3.81
N THR A 109 -1.21 -12.54 -2.95
CA THR A 109 -1.24 -11.07 -3.06
C THR A 109 0.17 -10.51 -3.11
N PHE A 110 0.38 -9.45 -3.90
CA PHE A 110 1.59 -8.64 -3.94
C PHE A 110 1.31 -7.28 -3.32
N VAL A 111 2.10 -6.89 -2.33
CA VAL A 111 2.05 -5.55 -1.74
C VAL A 111 3.20 -4.74 -2.33
N LEU A 112 2.86 -3.72 -3.10
CA LEU A 112 3.75 -2.66 -3.53
C LEU A 112 3.44 -1.42 -2.69
N ASN A 113 4.39 -0.95 -1.91
CA ASN A 113 4.19 0.27 -1.13
C ASN A 113 5.51 1.01 -0.94
N THR A 114 5.46 2.32 -0.83
CA THR A 114 6.61 3.08 -0.34
C THR A 114 6.65 3.04 1.18
N ALA A 115 7.85 2.96 1.77
CA ALA A 115 8.03 3.07 3.22
C ALA A 115 7.65 4.46 3.75
N TYR A 116 7.71 5.47 2.88
CA TYR A 116 7.41 6.87 3.18
C TYR A 116 6.31 7.37 2.23
N ASP A 117 5.14 6.73 2.31
CA ASP A 117 3.98 7.11 1.50
C ASP A 117 3.58 8.57 1.74
N VAL A 118 3.77 9.38 0.70
CA VAL A 118 3.61 10.84 0.83
C VAL A 118 2.16 11.25 0.99
N TRP A 119 1.20 10.44 0.51
CA TRP A 119 -0.21 10.71 0.75
C TRP A 119 -0.53 10.49 2.22
N GLN A 120 -0.11 9.35 2.79
CA GLN A 120 -0.31 9.11 4.21
C GLN A 120 0.43 10.14 5.08
N LEU A 121 1.63 10.55 4.65
CA LEU A 121 2.37 11.61 5.32
C LEU A 121 1.56 12.90 5.42
N GLN A 122 0.97 13.35 4.33
CA GLN A 122 0.21 14.60 4.27
C GLN A 122 -1.17 14.52 4.93
N GLN A 123 -1.83 13.37 4.86
CA GLN A 123 -3.22 13.22 5.31
C GLN A 123 -3.35 12.75 6.75
N SER A 124 -2.40 11.96 7.27
CA SER A 124 -2.55 11.38 8.60
C SER A 124 -1.31 11.37 9.48
N VAL A 125 -0.09 11.42 8.94
CA VAL A 125 1.12 11.42 9.80
C VAL A 125 1.48 12.83 10.24
N ALA A 126 1.49 13.78 9.32
CA ALA A 126 1.75 15.19 9.59
C ALA A 126 0.73 16.11 8.87
N PRO A 127 -0.59 15.92 9.08
CA PRO A 127 -1.60 16.81 8.52
C PRO A 127 -1.50 18.21 9.14
N ARG A 128 -2.07 19.21 8.44
CA ARG A 128 -2.09 20.61 8.91
C ARG A 128 -2.72 20.74 10.31
N THR A 129 -3.69 19.89 10.65
CA THR A 129 -4.36 19.85 11.95
C THR A 129 -3.47 19.35 13.09
N ALA A 130 -2.49 18.49 12.79
CA ALA A 130 -1.52 17.96 13.75
C ALA A 130 -0.23 18.81 13.83
N ASP A 131 -0.02 19.73 12.88
CA ASP A 131 1.15 20.62 12.79
C ASP A 131 0.75 22.11 12.81
N PRO A 132 0.12 22.61 13.89
CA PRO A 132 -0.35 24.01 13.97
C PRO A 132 0.79 25.04 13.92
N GLN A 133 2.01 24.63 14.28
CA GLN A 133 3.21 25.49 14.24
C GLN A 133 3.92 25.45 12.88
N GLY A 134 3.48 24.61 11.95
CA GLY A 134 4.07 24.50 10.61
C GLY A 134 5.48 23.89 10.58
N LEU A 135 5.87 23.12 11.59
CA LEU A 135 7.19 22.49 11.70
C LEU A 135 7.39 21.45 10.60
N TRP A 136 6.33 20.75 10.20
CA TRP A 136 6.33 19.71 9.17
C TRP A 136 5.96 20.22 7.78
N SER A 137 5.51 21.47 7.65
CA SER A 137 4.95 22.01 6.40
C SER A 137 5.89 21.83 5.19
N LYS A 138 7.17 22.13 5.36
CA LYS A 138 8.18 21.98 4.29
C LYS A 138 8.54 20.51 4.04
N CYS A 139 8.73 19.73 5.10
CA CYS A 139 9.11 18.32 5.04
C CYS A 139 8.03 17.47 4.32
N ARG A 140 6.75 17.65 4.66
CA ARG A 140 5.64 16.91 4.04
C ARG A 140 5.37 17.29 2.57
N THR A 141 5.87 18.43 2.11
CA THR A 141 5.80 18.84 0.70
C THR A 141 7.05 18.45 -0.08
N ASN A 142 8.22 18.45 0.56
CA ASN A 142 9.48 18.07 -0.04
C ASN A 142 10.38 17.42 1.02
N HIS A 143 10.64 16.13 0.83
CA HIS A 143 11.48 15.31 1.70
C HIS A 143 12.88 15.90 1.94
N ALA A 144 13.42 16.67 0.98
CA ALA A 144 14.72 17.33 1.11
C ALA A 144 14.76 18.40 2.23
N PHE A 145 13.61 18.87 2.71
CA PHE A 145 13.51 19.82 3.83
C PHE A 145 13.23 19.16 5.17
N CYS A 146 13.19 17.83 5.24
CA CYS A 146 13.06 17.13 6.51
C CYS A 146 14.36 17.22 7.32
N ASN A 147 14.28 17.73 8.55
CA ASN A 147 15.41 17.72 9.47
C ASN A 147 15.63 16.31 10.08
N SER A 148 16.74 16.12 10.79
CA SER A 148 17.10 14.82 11.38
C SER A 148 16.04 14.23 12.31
N ASN A 149 15.34 15.05 13.11
CA ASN A 149 14.29 14.57 14.00
C ASN A 149 13.05 14.12 13.21
N GLN A 150 12.68 14.84 12.15
CA GLN A 150 11.59 14.47 11.26
C GLN A 150 11.90 13.18 10.53
N LEU A 151 13.13 13.04 10.00
CA LEU A 151 13.58 11.80 9.38
C LEU A 151 13.58 10.63 10.36
N GLN A 152 14.02 10.83 11.62
CA GLN A 152 13.97 9.79 12.64
C GLN A 152 12.53 9.33 12.93
N PHE A 153 11.59 10.27 13.03
CA PHE A 153 10.17 9.95 13.18
C PHE A 153 9.65 9.13 11.99
N LEU A 154 9.98 9.55 10.76
CA LEU A 154 9.59 8.85 9.53
C LEU A 154 10.23 7.45 9.44
N GLN A 155 11.44 7.26 9.94
CA GLN A 155 12.05 5.93 10.05
C GLN A 155 11.29 5.04 11.04
N GLY A 156 10.75 5.62 12.11
CA GLY A 156 9.80 4.93 13.01
C GLY A 156 8.52 4.50 12.28
N PHE A 157 7.95 5.37 11.44
CA PHE A 157 6.80 5.04 10.59
C PHE A 157 7.12 3.90 9.60
N ARG A 158 8.28 3.95 8.94
CA ARG A 158 8.77 2.85 8.10
C ARG A 158 8.84 1.54 8.87
N ASN A 159 9.39 1.54 10.09
CA ASN A 159 9.52 0.30 10.87
C ASN A 159 8.15 -0.29 11.21
N GLN A 160 7.15 0.54 11.54
CA GLN A 160 5.77 0.07 11.73
C GLN A 160 5.19 -0.56 10.46
N MET A 161 5.50 -0.02 9.26
CA MET A 161 5.09 -0.62 8.00
C MET A 161 5.70 -2.01 7.80
N LEU A 162 7.00 -2.14 8.06
CA LEU A 162 7.70 -3.42 7.91
C LEU A 162 7.22 -4.47 8.93
N ASP A 163 6.91 -4.06 10.15
CA ASP A 163 6.31 -4.93 11.16
C ASP A 163 4.92 -5.40 10.73
N ALA A 164 4.09 -4.50 10.19
CA ALA A 164 2.73 -4.81 9.73
C ALA A 164 2.68 -5.84 8.60
N VAL A 165 3.67 -5.85 7.71
CA VAL A 165 3.74 -6.83 6.60
C VAL A 165 4.55 -8.09 6.93
N ARG A 166 5.19 -8.17 8.10
CA ARG A 166 6.11 -9.27 8.45
C ARG A 166 5.42 -10.64 8.37
N GLY A 167 4.27 -10.79 9.03
CA GLY A 167 3.50 -12.05 9.01
C GLY A 167 3.02 -12.43 7.61
N PHE A 168 2.51 -11.45 6.86
CA PHE A 168 2.08 -11.62 5.46
C PHE A 168 3.24 -12.07 4.55
N SER A 169 4.44 -11.53 4.78
CA SER A 169 5.62 -11.80 3.96
C SER A 169 6.19 -13.21 4.15
N ALA A 170 5.84 -13.91 5.25
CA ALA A 170 6.29 -15.27 5.52
C ALA A 170 5.76 -16.29 4.49
N SER A 171 4.61 -16.03 3.85
CA SER A 171 4.11 -16.86 2.77
C SER A 171 4.94 -16.68 1.50
N ARG A 172 5.41 -17.80 0.94
CA ARG A 172 6.10 -17.84 -0.36
C ARG A 172 5.19 -17.50 -1.54
N GLN A 173 3.88 -17.60 -1.38
CA GLN A 173 2.91 -17.28 -2.44
C GLN A 173 2.69 -15.77 -2.58
N ASN A 174 2.96 -15.01 -1.52
CA ASN A 174 2.78 -13.56 -1.53
C ASN A 174 4.01 -12.88 -2.13
N GLY A 175 3.86 -11.64 -2.58
CA GLY A 175 4.95 -10.78 -3.01
C GLY A 175 5.01 -9.49 -2.19
N LEU A 176 6.20 -8.88 -2.11
CA LEU A 176 6.42 -7.65 -1.37
C LEU A 176 7.49 -6.81 -2.06
N PHE A 177 7.19 -5.54 -2.30
CA PHE A 177 8.17 -4.55 -2.74
C PHE A 177 7.96 -3.25 -1.95
N ILE A 178 8.83 -3.02 -0.97
CA ILE A 178 8.84 -1.80 -0.16
C ILE A 178 10.14 -1.04 -0.38
N ASN A 179 10.08 0.02 -1.18
CA ASN A 179 11.20 0.94 -1.38
C ASN A 179 11.13 2.15 -0.44
N SER A 180 12.27 2.82 -0.26
CA SER A 180 12.39 4.01 0.59
C SER A 180 12.15 5.33 -0.15
N CYS A 181 11.38 5.30 -1.25
CA CYS A 181 11.03 6.50 -1.97
C CYS A 181 9.90 7.26 -1.26
N PHE A 182 10.01 8.58 -1.20
CA PHE A 182 8.87 9.47 -0.98
C PHE A 182 7.97 9.52 -2.22
N ALA A 183 7.09 8.54 -2.41
CA ALA A 183 6.18 8.47 -3.56
C ALA A 183 4.83 7.83 -3.19
N HIS A 184 3.90 7.83 -4.13
CA HIS A 184 2.55 7.25 -4.05
C HIS A 184 2.17 6.77 -5.46
N CYS A 185 1.51 5.60 -5.58
CA CYS A 185 1.15 4.95 -6.87
C CYS A 185 2.32 4.70 -7.83
N GLN A 186 3.10 3.64 -7.57
CA GLN A 186 4.29 3.36 -8.37
C GLN A 186 4.05 2.46 -9.59
N SER A 187 2.92 1.77 -9.66
CA SER A 187 2.54 0.88 -10.78
C SER A 187 1.81 1.57 -11.92
N GLU A 188 1.21 2.73 -11.68
CA GLU A 188 0.38 3.43 -12.67
C GLU A 188 1.19 4.35 -13.60
N ARG A 189 2.47 4.57 -13.30
CA ARG A 189 3.36 5.42 -14.09
C ARG A 189 4.57 4.66 -14.60
N GLN A 190 4.85 4.79 -15.90
CA GLN A 190 5.95 4.07 -16.54
C GLN A 190 7.31 4.44 -15.95
N ASP A 191 7.51 5.69 -15.54
CA ASP A 191 8.78 6.16 -14.99
C ASP A 191 9.10 5.53 -13.64
N THR A 192 8.09 5.13 -12.86
CA THR A 192 8.29 4.37 -11.61
C THR A 192 8.17 2.86 -11.80
N TRP A 193 7.37 2.41 -12.76
CA TRP A 193 7.05 1.00 -12.96
C TRP A 193 8.16 0.21 -13.67
N TYR A 194 8.61 0.68 -14.85
CA TYR A 194 9.49 -0.12 -15.72
C TYR A 194 10.48 0.67 -16.61
N ALA A 195 10.49 2.00 -16.58
CA ALA A 195 11.47 2.80 -17.32
C ALA A 195 12.94 2.42 -17.00
N ASN A 196 13.88 2.82 -17.86
CA ASN A 196 15.31 2.48 -17.68
C ASN A 196 15.90 2.99 -16.36
N ASN A 197 15.43 4.15 -15.90
CA ASN A 197 15.82 4.79 -14.66
C ASN A 197 14.78 4.63 -13.55
N SER A 198 13.82 3.70 -13.66
CA SER A 198 12.81 3.50 -12.63
C SER A 198 13.44 3.07 -11.29
N PRO A 199 12.78 3.35 -10.14
CA PRO A 199 13.20 2.86 -8.84
C PRO A 199 13.42 1.34 -8.86
N ARG A 200 14.44 0.89 -8.15
CA ARG A 200 14.83 -0.52 -8.09
C ARG A 200 15.48 -0.86 -6.76
N LEU A 201 15.21 -2.08 -6.30
CA LEU A 201 15.87 -2.65 -5.14
C LEU A 201 16.89 -3.69 -5.62
N GLY A 202 18.17 -3.40 -5.40
CA GLY A 202 19.26 -4.12 -6.06
C GLY A 202 19.15 -3.97 -7.59
N ASN A 203 19.00 -5.09 -8.30
CA ASN A 203 18.83 -5.12 -9.75
C ASN A 203 17.37 -5.31 -10.21
N LYS A 204 16.39 -5.21 -9.30
CA LYS A 204 14.98 -5.49 -9.61
C LYS A 204 14.14 -4.22 -9.66
N LYS A 205 13.60 -3.92 -10.85
CA LYS A 205 12.53 -2.93 -11.01
C LYS A 205 11.22 -3.49 -10.46
N ILE A 206 10.26 -2.60 -10.23
CA ILE A 206 8.95 -2.97 -9.70
C ILE A 206 8.23 -3.96 -10.63
N ALA A 207 8.15 -3.65 -11.93
CA ALA A 207 7.48 -4.53 -12.90
C ALA A 207 8.11 -5.92 -13.00
N ASP A 208 9.45 -6.00 -12.92
CA ASP A 208 10.17 -7.27 -12.94
C ASP A 208 9.83 -8.11 -11.70
N ALA A 209 9.81 -7.48 -10.52
CA ALA A 209 9.46 -8.16 -9.27
C ALA A 209 8.02 -8.68 -9.27
N VAL A 210 7.06 -7.87 -9.75
CA VAL A 210 5.66 -8.28 -9.88
C VAL A 210 5.51 -9.38 -10.93
N GLY A 211 6.17 -9.27 -12.08
CA GLY A 211 6.16 -10.30 -13.12
C GLY A 211 6.71 -11.63 -12.61
N ASP A 212 7.86 -11.60 -11.95
CA ASP A 212 8.46 -12.82 -11.38
C ASP A 212 7.56 -13.45 -10.32
N TRP A 213 6.93 -12.66 -9.46
CA TRP A 213 5.94 -13.18 -8.51
C TRP A 213 4.71 -13.77 -9.21
N PHE A 214 4.14 -13.06 -10.18
CA PHE A 214 2.91 -13.48 -10.85
C PHE A 214 3.10 -14.82 -11.57
N PHE A 215 4.27 -15.01 -12.18
CA PHE A 215 4.65 -16.24 -12.88
C PHE A 215 5.47 -17.23 -12.04
N GLU A 216 5.63 -17.00 -10.73
CA GLU A 216 6.30 -17.93 -9.78
C GLU A 216 7.78 -18.19 -10.10
N ARG A 217 8.49 -17.17 -10.62
CA ARG A 217 9.92 -17.18 -10.96
C ARG A 217 10.84 -16.72 -9.81
N GLY A 218 10.38 -16.77 -8.57
CA GLY A 218 11.16 -16.40 -7.39
C GLY A 218 10.30 -16.01 -6.18
N ASN A 219 10.93 -15.67 -5.06
CA ASN A 219 10.25 -15.34 -3.80
C ASN A 219 9.69 -13.89 -3.75
N ALA A 220 10.16 -13.01 -4.65
CA ALA A 220 9.71 -11.63 -4.82
C ALA A 220 9.45 -10.84 -3.52
N LYS A 221 10.41 -10.89 -2.59
CA LYS A 221 10.42 -10.10 -1.35
C LYS A 221 11.56 -9.10 -1.40
N TYR A 222 11.23 -7.82 -1.50
CA TYR A 222 12.19 -6.74 -1.57
C TYR A 222 11.79 -5.66 -0.57
N THR A 223 12.71 -5.38 0.35
CA THR A 223 12.57 -4.31 1.34
C THR A 223 13.86 -3.52 1.34
N ASP A 224 13.74 -2.22 1.19
CA ASP A 224 14.85 -1.30 1.09
C ASP A 224 15.41 -0.89 2.45
N CYS A 225 16.60 -0.30 2.50
CA CYS A 225 17.18 0.32 3.69
C CYS A 225 16.49 1.66 4.02
N PRO A 226 16.66 2.25 5.21
CA PRO A 226 16.12 3.57 5.51
C PRO A 226 16.65 4.67 4.55
N TYR A 227 15.81 5.66 4.21
CA TYR A 227 16.23 6.85 3.45
C TYR A 227 17.41 7.54 4.15
N PRO A 228 18.44 8.05 3.42
CA PRO A 228 18.51 8.28 1.97
C PRO A 228 19.33 7.25 1.19
N CYS A 229 19.13 5.95 1.39
CA CYS A 229 20.03 4.96 0.80
C CYS A 229 19.76 4.62 -0.69
N ASP A 230 18.55 4.82 -1.21
CA ASP A 230 18.18 4.46 -2.59
C ASP A 230 18.26 5.68 -3.53
N GLY A 231 19.36 5.75 -4.29
CA GLY A 231 19.58 6.79 -5.31
C GLY A 231 18.78 6.61 -6.60
N THR A 232 17.95 5.58 -6.72
CA THR A 232 17.09 5.33 -7.89
C THR A 232 15.68 5.86 -7.72
N CYS A 233 15.37 6.38 -6.52
CA CYS A 233 14.04 6.87 -6.21
C CYS A 233 13.61 8.09 -7.03
N HIS A 234 12.37 8.04 -7.50
CA HIS A 234 11.66 9.20 -8.03
C HIS A 234 10.79 9.77 -6.91
N HIS A 235 11.32 10.75 -6.18
CA HIS A 235 10.60 11.39 -5.08
C HIS A 235 9.57 12.40 -5.60
N LEU A 236 8.37 12.37 -5.03
CA LEU A 236 7.34 13.38 -5.25
C LEU A 236 7.67 14.64 -4.44
N VAL A 237 7.56 15.79 -5.10
CA VAL A 237 7.71 17.11 -4.51
C VAL A 237 6.45 17.91 -4.85
N PHE A 238 5.72 18.31 -3.83
CA PHE A 238 4.50 19.09 -3.96
C PHE A 238 4.87 20.58 -3.99
N ARG A 239 4.39 21.29 -5.01
CA ARG A 239 4.40 22.75 -4.97
C ARG A 239 3.31 23.14 -3.98
N GLY A 240 3.66 23.90 -2.94
CA GLY A 240 2.70 24.28 -1.91
C GLY A 240 1.52 25.01 -2.55
N ASP A 241 0.30 24.62 -2.20
CA ASP A 241 -0.89 25.41 -2.54
C ASP A 241 -0.76 26.77 -1.85
N HIS A 242 -0.82 27.83 -2.65
CA HIS A 242 -0.95 29.22 -2.19
C HIS A 242 -2.22 29.40 -1.35
#